data_AF-A0A2N1J2G7-F1
#
_entry.id   AF-A0A2N1J2G7-F1
#
_cell.length_a   1.000
_cell.length_b   1.000
_cell.length_c   1.000
_cell.angle_alpha   90.00
_cell.angle_beta   90.00
_cell.angle_gamma   90.00
#
_symmetry.space_group_name_H-M   'P 1'
#
loop_
_entity.id
_entity.type
_entity.pdbx_description
1 polymer ?
#
loop_
_entity_poly.entity_id
_entity_poly.type
_entity_poly.pdbx_seq_one_letter_code
_entity_poly.pdbx_strand_id
1 'polypeptide(L)'
;MHFLYIKNYLDNTNKEQKKDFFNFLIEKSFVPSNQKIILNDKSLILEFDKSLEVNSLQETINTYFENFEKIEVFRILKILKNEKKLILVFSDKKKKEIKL
;
A
#
# COMPACT_ATOMS: atom_id res chain seq x y z
N MET A 1 8.60 -5.46 10.07
CA MET A 1 7.92 -4.41 9.30
C MET A 1 6.86 -5.07 8.45
N HIS A 2 5.76 -4.36 8.24
CA HIS A 2 4.67 -4.78 7.37
C HIS A 2 4.58 -3.82 6.19
N PHE A 3 4.30 -4.35 5.02
CA PHE A 3 4.24 -3.57 3.80
C PHE A 3 2.90 -3.83 3.12
N LEU A 4 2.19 -2.77 2.80
CA LEU A 4 0.98 -2.81 2.00
C LEU A 4 1.22 -2.09 0.68
N TYR A 5 0.80 -2.71 -0.40
CA TYR A 5 0.80 -2.16 -1.74
C TYR A 5 -0.64 -1.85 -2.14
N ILE A 6 -0.91 -0.57 -2.39
CA ILE A 6 -2.20 -0.04 -2.80
C ILE A 6 -2.13 0.24 -4.30
N LYS A 7 -2.71 -0.65 -5.09
CA LYS A 7 -2.72 -0.61 -6.55
C LYS A 7 -3.67 0.48 -7.04
N ASN A 8 -3.31 1.13 -8.15
CA ASN A 8 -4.08 2.18 -8.82
C ASN A 8 -4.45 3.38 -7.92
N TYR A 9 -3.74 3.57 -6.81
CA TYR A 9 -3.99 4.63 -5.84
C TYR A 9 -4.00 6.02 -6.48
N LEU A 10 -3.00 6.33 -7.31
CA LEU A 10 -2.82 7.69 -7.82
C LEU A 10 -3.91 8.12 -8.80
N ASP A 11 -4.40 7.20 -9.62
CA ASP A 11 -5.39 7.47 -10.66
C ASP A 11 -6.83 7.44 -10.14
N ASN A 12 -7.07 6.78 -9.00
CA ASN A 12 -8.42 6.59 -8.44
C ASN A 12 -8.63 7.34 -7.12
N THR A 13 -7.71 8.25 -6.77
CA THR A 13 -7.90 9.16 -5.64
C THR A 13 -7.57 10.60 -6.03
N ASN A 14 -8.46 11.53 -5.68
CA ASN A 14 -8.22 12.96 -5.76
C ASN A 14 -7.48 13.48 -4.50
N LYS A 15 -7.16 14.77 -4.46
CA LYS A 15 -6.42 15.37 -3.33
C LYS A 15 -7.16 15.24 -1.99
N GLU A 16 -8.48 15.41 -1.99
CA GLU A 16 -9.31 15.35 -0.79
C GLU A 16 -9.39 13.92 -0.26
N GLN A 17 -9.63 12.94 -1.13
CA GLN A 17 -9.64 11.52 -0.79
C GLN A 17 -8.27 11.06 -0.26
N LYS A 18 -7.17 11.54 -0.83
CA LYS A 18 -5.82 11.25 -0.31
C LYS A 18 -5.66 11.78 1.12
N LYS A 19 -6.09 13.02 1.37
CA LYS A 19 -6.03 13.63 2.71
C LYS A 19 -6.91 12.85 3.69
N ASP A 20 -8.12 12.52 3.29
CA ASP A 20 -9.08 11.75 4.08
C ASP A 20 -8.52 10.36 4.45
N PHE A 21 -7.91 9.66 3.50
CA PHE A 21 -7.27 8.36 3.77
C PHE A 21 -6.18 8.45 4.85
N PHE A 22 -5.30 9.44 4.78
CA PHE A 22 -4.27 9.61 5.80
C PHE A 22 -4.83 10.05 7.16
N ASN A 23 -5.91 10.85 7.17
CA ASN A 23 -6.63 11.17 8.42
C ASN A 23 -7.23 9.90 9.04
N PHE A 24 -7.90 9.08 8.23
CA PHE A 24 -8.44 7.78 8.65
C PHE A 24 -7.36 6.87 9.25
N LEU A 25 -6.18 6.79 8.63
CA LEU A 25 -5.05 6.03 9.18
C LEU A 25 -4.63 6.56 10.56
N ILE A 26 -4.58 7.88 10.75
CA ILE A 26 -4.24 8.50 12.03
C ILE A 26 -5.29 8.17 13.09
N GLU A 27 -6.58 8.28 12.75
CA GLU A 27 -7.70 7.94 13.65
C GLU A 27 -7.65 6.47 14.10
N LYS A 28 -7.21 5.57 13.22
CA LYS A 28 -7.00 4.14 13.52
C LYS A 28 -5.67 3.85 14.23
N SER A 29 -4.87 4.88 14.54
CA SER A 29 -3.51 4.72 15.08
C SER A 29 -2.57 3.90 14.18
N PHE A 30 -2.85 3.87 12.88
CA PHE A 30 -2.07 3.19 11.86
C PHE A 30 -1.16 4.17 11.15
N VAL A 31 -0.17 4.69 11.87
CA VAL A 31 0.79 5.65 11.31
C VAL A 31 1.86 4.90 10.50
N PRO A 32 1.97 5.10 9.17
CA PRO A 32 3.03 4.49 8.38
C PRO A 32 4.40 5.04 8.79
N SER A 33 5.40 4.16 8.94
CA SER A 33 6.79 4.57 9.17
C SER A 33 7.44 5.14 7.91
N ASN A 34 6.96 4.71 6.74
CA ASN A 34 7.45 5.18 5.45
C ASN A 34 6.35 5.05 4.38
N GLN A 35 6.46 5.88 3.34
CA GLN A 35 5.58 5.87 2.20
C GLN A 35 6.37 5.97 0.90
N LYS A 36 5.97 5.21 -0.11
CA LYS A 36 6.61 5.23 -1.43
C LYS A 36 5.57 5.25 -2.53
N ILE A 37 5.54 6.34 -3.28
CA ILE A 37 4.76 6.46 -4.51
C ILE A 37 5.55 5.82 -5.66
N ILE A 38 4.87 5.03 -6.48
CA ILE A 38 5.44 4.42 -7.69
C ILE A 38 4.69 5.00 -8.88
N LEU A 39 5.29 6.00 -9.55
CA LEU A 39 4.65 6.75 -10.63
C LEU A 39 4.32 5.89 -11.85
N ASN A 40 5.22 4.98 -12.24
CA ASN A 40 5.04 4.10 -13.42
C ASN A 40 3.87 3.13 -13.25
N ASP A 41 3.55 2.77 -12.01
CA ASP A 41 2.56 1.77 -11.65
C ASP A 41 1.34 2.40 -10.96
N LYS A 42 1.33 3.73 -10.82
CA LYS A 42 0.27 4.56 -10.23
C LYS A 42 -0.16 4.08 -8.84
N SER A 43 0.78 3.52 -8.08
CA SER A 43 0.52 2.83 -6.83
C SER A 43 1.21 3.51 -5.64
N LEU A 44 0.78 3.13 -4.44
CA LEU A 44 1.38 3.55 -3.18
C LEU A 44 1.84 2.30 -2.41
N ILE A 45 3.04 2.34 -1.86
CA ILE A 45 3.49 1.38 -0.85
C ILE A 45 3.53 2.11 0.50
N LEU A 46 2.91 1.51 1.50
CA LEU A 46 2.99 1.92 2.89
C LEU A 46 3.77 0.91 3.69
N GLU A 47 4.67 1.40 4.53
CA GLU A 47 5.44 0.63 5.48
C GLU A 47 4.92 0.91 6.89
N PHE A 48 4.75 -0.15 7.67
CA PHE A 48 4.24 -0.10 9.03
C PHE A 48 5.16 -0.86 9.99
N ASP A 49 5.13 -0.46 11.26
CA ASP A 49 5.87 -1.15 12.31
C ASP A 49 5.40 -2.61 12.46
N LYS A 50 6.29 -3.47 12.95
CA LYS A 50 5.99 -4.90 13.21
C LYS A 50 5.08 -5.12 14.43
N SER A 51 4.91 -4.10 15.27
CA SER A 51 4.02 -4.15 16.44
C SER A 51 2.54 -4.15 16.06
N LEU A 52 2.20 -3.70 14.84
CA LEU A 52 0.83 -3.71 14.34
C LEU A 52 0.44 -5.09 13.79
N GLU A 53 -0.76 -5.54 14.15
CA GLU A 53 -1.38 -6.75 13.60
C GLU A 53 -1.70 -6.56 12.11
N VAL A 54 -0.84 -7.12 11.26
CA VAL A 54 -0.89 -6.92 9.79
C VAL A 54 -2.20 -7.35 9.13
N ASN A 55 -2.87 -8.37 9.66
CA ASN A 55 -4.14 -8.83 9.10
C ASN A 55 -5.24 -7.80 9.37
N SER A 56 -5.33 -7.30 10.61
CA SER A 56 -6.26 -6.24 11.00
C SER A 56 -6.00 -4.94 10.23
N LEU A 57 -4.72 -4.59 10.05
CA LEU A 57 -4.29 -3.45 9.24
C LEU A 57 -4.76 -3.56 7.78
N GLN A 58 -4.53 -4.71 7.15
CA GLN A 58 -4.94 -4.93 5.75
C GLN A 58 -6.47 -4.90 5.61
N GLU A 59 -7.20 -5.55 6.52
CA GLU A 59 -8.66 -5.58 6.52
C GLU A 59 -9.26 -4.17 6.68
N THR A 60 -8.76 -3.41 7.66
CA THR A 60 -9.22 -2.04 7.91
C THR A 60 -8.99 -1.12 6.71
N ILE A 61 -7.83 -1.23 6.05
CA ILE A 61 -7.52 -0.43 4.86
C ILE A 61 -8.32 -0.92 3.65
N ASN A 62 -8.58 -2.22 3.52
CA ASN A 62 -9.49 -2.74 2.50
C ASN A 62 -10.89 -2.14 2.68
N THR A 63 -11.43 -2.13 3.89
CA THR A 63 -12.75 -1.56 4.18
C THR A 63 -12.83 -0.07 3.86
N TYR A 64 -11.77 0.69 4.12
CA TYR A 64 -11.71 2.09 3.67
C TYR A 64 -11.89 2.22 2.15
N PHE A 65 -11.27 1.33 1.38
CA PHE A 65 -11.30 1.35 -0.09
C PHE A 65 -12.44 0.55 -0.73
N GLU A 66 -13.36 -0.07 0.04
CA GLU A 66 -14.45 -0.90 -0.52
C GLU A 66 -15.30 -0.17 -1.56
N ASN A 67 -15.49 1.15 -1.39
CA ASN A 67 -16.27 1.99 -2.32
C ASN A 67 -15.43 2.54 -3.50
N PHE A 68 -14.15 2.20 -3.59
CA PHE A 68 -13.24 2.62 -4.65
C PHE A 68 -13.02 1.45 -5.62
N GLU A 69 -13.90 1.30 -6.61
CA GLU A 69 -14.02 0.13 -7.50
C GLU A 69 -12.72 -0.40 -8.14
N LYS A 70 -11.64 0.40 -8.18
CA LYS A 70 -10.38 0.07 -8.86
C LYS A 70 -9.17 0.04 -7.93
N ILE A 71 -9.33 0.30 -6.65
CA ILE A 71 -8.24 0.26 -5.67
C ILE A 71 -8.19 -1.14 -5.05
N GLU A 72 -7.01 -1.74 -5.07
CA GLU A 72 -6.78 -3.06 -4.50
C GLU A 72 -5.60 -2.98 -3.52
N VAL A 73 -5.73 -3.63 -2.36
CA VAL A 73 -4.69 -3.62 -1.31
C VAL A 73 -4.10 -5.02 -1.15
N PHE A 74 -2.79 -5.09 -1.32
CA PHE A 74 -2.04 -6.34 -1.23
C PHE A 74 -0.96 -6.26 -0.16
N ARG A 75 -0.86 -7.30 0.65
CA ARG A 75 0.28 -7.47 1.55
C ARG A 75 1.52 -7.90 0.78
N ILE A 76 2.61 -7.17 0.97
CA ILE A 76 3.93 -7.55 0.47
C ILE A 76 4.66 -8.35 1.55
N LEU A 77 5.13 -9.55 1.20
CA LEU A 77 6.03 -10.35 2.04
C LEU A 77 7.48 -9.90 1.91
N LYS A 78 7.90 -9.55 0.70
CA LYS A 78 9.29 -9.20 0.41
C LYS A 78 9.39 -8.18 -0.70
N ILE A 79 10.30 -7.22 -0.54
CA ILE A 79 10.70 -6.27 -1.57
C ILE A 79 12.15 -6.61 -1.94
N LEU A 80 12.40 -6.84 -3.23
CA LEU A 80 13.75 -6.96 -3.79
C LEU A 80 14.00 -5.76 -4.69
N LYS A 81 15.20 -5.18 -4.63
CA LYS A 81 15.56 -4.03 -5.44
C LYS A 81 16.89 -4.28 -6.13
N ASN A 82 16.97 -3.93 -7.41
CA ASN A 82 18.23 -3.72 -8.12
C ASN A 82 18.19 -2.37 -8.85
N GLU A 83 19.23 -2.06 -9.61
CA GLU A 83 19.37 -0.78 -10.32
C GLU A 83 18.24 -0.51 -11.34
N LYS A 84 17.64 -1.56 -11.91
CA LYS A 84 16.67 -1.43 -13.02
C LYS A 84 15.22 -1.67 -12.59
N LYS A 85 15.01 -2.38 -11.47
CA LYS A 85 13.67 -2.81 -11.06
C LYS A 85 13.51 -2.98 -9.55
N LEU A 86 12.26 -2.79 -9.14
CA LEU A 86 11.70 -3.20 -7.88
C LEU A 86 10.85 -4.47 -8.11
N ILE A 87 11.07 -5.51 -7.33
CA ILE A 87 10.27 -6.74 -7.36
C ILE A 87 9.52 -6.84 -6.03
N LEU A 88 8.20 -6.82 -6.11
CA LEU A 88 7.30 -7.04 -5.00
C LEU A 88 6.88 -8.51 -4.98
N VAL A 89 7.04 -9.18 -3.84
CA VAL A 89 6.55 -10.54 -3.61
C VAL A 89 5.38 -10.45 -2.63
N PHE A 90 4.18 -10.82 -3.06
CA PHE A 90 2.97 -10.73 -2.26
C PHE A 90 2.76 -11.96 -1.36
N SER A 91 1.82 -11.88 -0.42
CA SER A 91 1.46 -12.98 0.50
C SER A 91 1.01 -14.26 -0.21
N ASP A 92 0.38 -14.13 -1.38
CA ASP A 92 -0.02 -15.24 -2.23
C ASP A 92 1.13 -15.80 -3.10
N LYS A 93 2.37 -15.36 -2.85
CA LYS A 93 3.59 -15.69 -3.61
C LYS A 93 3.62 -15.17 -5.05
N LYS A 94 2.64 -14.41 -5.51
CA LYS A 94 2.73 -13.71 -6.80
C LYS A 94 3.82 -12.65 -6.74
N LYS A 95 4.40 -12.37 -7.90
CA LYS A 95 5.46 -11.40 -8.06
C LYS A 95 5.02 -10.29 -9.01
N LYS A 96 5.39 -9.06 -8.67
CA LYS A 96 5.22 -7.90 -9.54
C LYS A 96 6.56 -7.22 -9.74
N GLU A 97 6.95 -7.05 -11.00
CA GLU A 97 8.14 -6.30 -11.37
C GLU A 97 7.76 -4.88 -11.80
N ILE A 98 8.47 -3.90 -11.28
CA ILE A 98 8.25 -2.48 -11.52
C ILE A 98 9.59 -1.91 -11.99
N LYS A 99 9.63 -1.39 -13.22
CA LYS A 99 10.82 -0.70 -13.74
C LYS A 99 10.99 0.63 -13.01
N LEU A 100 12.22 0.88 -12.54
CA LEU A 100 12.62 2.12 -11.87
C LEU A 100 13.09 3.16 -12.89
#